data_AF-A0A8D0ZPW8-F1
#
_entry.id   AF-A0A8D0ZPW8-F1
#
_cell.length_a   1.000
_cell.length_b   1.000
_cell.length_c   1.000
_cell.angle_alpha   90.00
_cell.angle_beta   90.00
_cell.angle_gamma   90.00
#
_symmetry.space_group_name_H-M   'P 1'
#
loop_
_entity.id
_entity.type
_entity.pdbx_description
1 polymer ?
#
loop_
_entity_poly.entity_id
_entity_poly.type
_entity_poly.pdbx_seq_one_letter_code
_entity_poly.pdbx_strand_id
1 'polypeptide(L)'
;MQGDHAPGCLSGKRRYTTRGLSKSSALPALLSRPGRSQSAAAATPKTESNPHGAFPGPQAGNRATAFRHQPEVPATRGRGASGESARELRLTMANSLVGKKIVFVTGNAKKLEEVIQILGDKFPCTLVAQKIDLPEYQGEPDEISIQKCKEAARQVQGPVLVEDTCLCFNAFGGLPGPYIKWFLEKLKPEGLHQLLAGFQDKSAYALCTFALSTGDPNEPVRLFKGRTSGQIVVPRGSRDFGWDPCFQPDGYEQTYAEMPKAEKNTISHRFRALLELQEYFGSLTPPGAEGAHVISPLRPWSAVHSLSPNPVQ
;
A
#
# COMPACT_ATOMS: atom_id res chain seq x y z
N MET A 1 28.60 28.34 60.55
CA MET A 1 30.00 28.36 60.06
C MET A 1 30.05 27.38 58.89
N GLN A 2 29.79 27.88 57.68
CA GLN A 2 30.75 28.01 56.54
C GLN A 2 31.28 26.64 56.08
N GLY A 3 31.15 26.16 54.84
CA GLY A 3 30.66 26.63 53.53
C GLY A 3 31.11 25.55 52.53
N ASP A 4 30.20 24.96 51.74
CA ASP A 4 29.97 25.22 50.30
C ASP A 4 30.89 24.52 49.27
N HIS A 5 30.21 23.84 48.34
CA HIS A 5 30.49 23.60 46.92
C HIS A 5 31.63 22.68 46.42
N ALA A 6 31.23 21.59 45.73
CA ALA A 6 31.92 20.96 44.60
C ALA A 6 31.61 21.71 43.27
N PRO A 7 32.05 21.33 42.04
CA PRO A 7 32.90 20.22 41.56
C PRO A 7 33.93 20.61 40.43
N GLY A 8 34.64 19.66 39.81
CA GLY A 8 35.40 19.96 38.56
C GLY A 8 36.11 18.79 37.87
N CYS A 9 35.70 18.50 36.63
CA CYS A 9 35.98 17.33 35.80
C CYS A 9 37.28 17.43 34.97
N LEU A 10 37.93 16.29 34.72
CA LEU A 10 39.15 16.14 33.90
C LEU A 10 38.84 15.69 32.46
N SER A 11 39.47 16.40 31.51
CA SER A 11 40.15 15.91 30.30
C SER A 11 39.36 15.51 29.04
N GLY A 12 39.83 16.02 27.88
CA GLY A 12 39.88 15.23 26.65
C GLY A 12 39.24 15.77 25.36
N LYS A 13 39.53 17.01 24.92
CA LYS A 13 39.25 17.44 23.53
C LYS A 13 40.50 17.29 22.64
N ARG A 14 40.45 16.38 21.66
CA ARG A 14 41.47 16.26 20.58
C ARG A 14 41.26 17.36 19.54
N ARG A 15 42.32 18.12 19.25
CA ARG A 15 42.44 19.02 18.09
C ARG A 15 42.98 18.24 16.90
N TYR A 16 42.35 18.37 15.74
CA TYR A 16 42.97 18.03 14.46
C TYR A 16 43.56 19.29 13.84
N THR A 17 44.85 19.24 13.54
CA THR A 17 45.63 20.29 12.89
C THR A 17 45.58 20.16 11.38
N THR A 18 45.45 21.29 10.71
CA THR A 18 45.60 21.51 9.27
C THR A 18 47.05 21.36 8.81
N ARG A 19 47.26 20.73 7.65
CA ARG A 19 48.41 21.01 6.76
C ARG A 19 47.96 20.93 5.31
N GLY A 20 48.13 22.04 4.61
CA GLY A 20 47.90 22.17 3.18
C GLY A 20 49.07 21.62 2.36
N LEU A 21 48.76 21.27 1.12
CA LEU A 21 49.71 21.07 0.03
C LEU A 21 49.16 21.77 -1.21
N SER A 22 49.91 22.78 -1.65
CA SER A 22 49.76 23.50 -2.92
C SER A 22 50.70 22.92 -3.98
N LYS A 23 50.25 22.87 -5.25
CA LYS A 23 50.99 23.01 -6.54
C LYS A 23 50.00 22.62 -7.66
N SER A 24 49.45 23.54 -8.44
CA SER A 24 49.99 24.23 -9.65
C SER A 24 50.34 23.30 -10.82
N SER A 25 49.55 23.36 -11.90
CA SER A 25 49.90 23.37 -13.34
C SER A 25 48.61 23.11 -14.16
N ALA A 26 48.01 24.11 -14.80
CA ALA A 26 48.28 24.61 -16.16
C ALA A 26 47.90 23.62 -17.29
N LEU A 27 46.81 23.97 -18.00
CA LEU A 27 46.30 23.41 -19.27
C LEU A 27 47.34 23.52 -20.43
N PRO A 28 47.12 22.85 -21.57
CA PRO A 28 46.39 23.55 -22.64
C PRO A 28 45.36 22.70 -23.41
N ALA A 29 44.31 23.39 -23.84
CA ALA A 29 43.43 22.99 -24.93
C ALA A 29 44.17 23.05 -26.27
N LEU A 30 43.89 22.10 -27.18
CA LEU A 30 44.28 22.16 -28.59
C LEU A 30 43.11 21.78 -29.50
N LEU A 31 42.61 22.83 -30.16
CA LEU A 31 42.30 22.95 -31.58
C LEU A 31 41.28 22.01 -32.25
N SER A 32 40.19 22.66 -32.63
CA SER A 32 39.35 22.42 -33.81
C SER A 32 40.16 22.26 -35.10
N ARG A 33 39.68 21.44 -36.04
CA ARG A 33 39.62 21.76 -37.49
C ARG A 33 38.63 20.86 -38.26
N PRO A 34 38.15 21.30 -39.45
CA PRO A 34 36.86 20.92 -40.02
C PRO A 34 36.93 19.93 -41.19
N GLY A 35 35.76 19.34 -41.51
CA GLY A 35 35.27 19.14 -42.88
C GLY A 35 35.83 17.99 -43.71
N ARG A 36 34.98 17.01 -44.02
CA ARG A 36 34.73 16.65 -45.43
C ARG A 36 33.40 15.91 -45.60
N SER A 37 32.57 16.53 -46.43
CA SER A 37 31.46 15.90 -47.14
C SER A 37 31.97 14.83 -48.11
N GLN A 38 31.17 13.78 -48.31
CA GLN A 38 30.81 13.30 -49.64
C GLN A 38 29.57 12.40 -49.58
N SER A 39 28.84 12.46 -50.67
CA SER A 39 27.44 12.13 -50.88
C SER A 39 27.22 10.74 -51.47
N ALA A 40 26.01 10.23 -51.24
CA ALA A 40 25.15 9.46 -52.16
C ALA A 40 25.57 8.05 -52.62
N ALA A 41 24.72 7.07 -52.31
CA ALA A 41 24.04 6.27 -53.34
C ALA A 41 22.86 5.51 -52.72
N ALA A 42 21.70 5.64 -53.35
CA ALA A 42 20.49 4.87 -53.09
C ALA A 42 20.59 3.48 -53.75
N ALA A 43 20.03 2.45 -53.11
CA ALA A 43 19.57 1.23 -53.77
C ALA A 43 18.52 0.51 -52.91
N THR A 44 17.28 0.48 -53.39
CA THR A 44 16.24 -0.51 -53.05
C THR A 44 16.14 -1.53 -54.21
N PRO A 45 15.27 -2.55 -54.13
CA PRO A 45 15.37 -3.75 -53.30
C PRO A 45 15.59 -5.00 -54.17
N LYS A 46 16.24 -6.04 -53.64
CA LYS A 46 16.27 -7.36 -54.28
C LYS A 46 15.18 -8.24 -53.69
N THR A 47 14.23 -8.58 -54.55
CA THR A 47 13.34 -9.73 -54.46
C THR A 47 14.16 -11.01 -54.36
N GLU A 48 13.85 -11.88 -53.41
CA GLU A 48 14.12 -13.31 -53.55
C GLU A 48 13.17 -14.14 -52.70
N SER A 49 12.96 -15.34 -53.22
CA SER A 49 11.83 -16.23 -53.11
C SER A 49 11.66 -16.94 -51.76
N ASN A 50 10.40 -17.09 -51.38
CA ASN A 50 9.88 -17.98 -50.35
C ASN A 50 10.07 -19.45 -50.74
N PRO A 51 10.52 -20.31 -49.81
CA PRO A 51 9.99 -21.66 -49.78
C PRO A 51 9.42 -22.03 -48.40
N HIS A 52 8.25 -22.62 -48.49
CA HIS A 52 7.43 -23.28 -47.47
C HIS A 52 8.18 -23.89 -46.27
N GLY A 53 7.77 -23.50 -45.07
CA GLY A 53 8.03 -24.21 -43.82
C GLY A 53 6.74 -24.31 -43.00
N ALA A 54 5.90 -25.29 -43.31
CA ALA A 54 4.69 -25.59 -42.55
C ALA A 54 5.05 -26.34 -41.26
N PHE A 55 4.62 -25.80 -40.11
CA PHE A 55 4.67 -26.50 -38.83
C PHE A 55 3.55 -27.55 -38.77
N PRO A 56 3.83 -28.82 -38.45
CA PRO A 56 2.78 -29.82 -38.26
C PRO A 56 2.18 -29.70 -36.85
N GLY A 57 0.85 -29.71 -36.79
CA GLY A 57 0.09 -29.87 -35.55
C GLY A 57 0.22 -31.29 -34.97
N PRO A 58 -0.03 -31.49 -33.66
CA PRO A 58 0.11 -32.80 -33.05
C PRO A 58 -1.06 -33.71 -33.45
N GLN A 59 -0.73 -34.84 -34.10
CA GLN A 59 -1.64 -35.93 -34.39
C GLN A 59 -1.94 -36.76 -33.14
N ALA A 60 -3.21 -37.15 -33.02
CA ALA A 60 -3.71 -38.09 -32.03
C ALA A 60 -3.12 -39.49 -32.25
N GLY A 61 -2.36 -39.97 -31.27
CA GLY A 61 -1.82 -41.33 -31.24
C GLY A 61 -2.52 -42.17 -30.18
N ASN A 62 -3.39 -43.08 -30.61
CA ASN A 62 -3.92 -44.17 -29.80
C ASN A 62 -2.79 -45.11 -29.37
N ARG A 63 -2.55 -45.25 -28.06
CA ARG A 63 -1.87 -46.42 -27.49
C ARG A 63 -2.62 -46.87 -26.23
N ALA A 64 -3.28 -48.02 -26.37
CA ALA A 64 -3.79 -48.80 -25.26
C ALA A 64 -2.61 -49.39 -24.47
N THR A 65 -2.55 -49.10 -23.17
CA THR A 65 -1.71 -49.84 -22.22
C THR A 65 -2.52 -50.14 -20.96
N ALA A 66 -2.36 -51.37 -20.49
CA ALA A 66 -3.20 -52.08 -19.56
C ALA A 66 -3.41 -51.40 -18.19
N PHE A 67 -4.65 -51.51 -17.71
CA PHE A 67 -5.06 -51.19 -16.35
C PHE A 67 -4.31 -52.07 -15.34
N ARG A 68 -3.56 -51.43 -14.45
CA ARG A 68 -3.06 -52.04 -13.20
C ARG A 68 -3.84 -51.40 -12.05
N HIS A 69 -4.62 -52.21 -11.34
CA HIS A 69 -5.37 -51.82 -10.15
C HIS A 69 -4.49 -51.05 -9.16
N GLN A 70 -4.90 -49.84 -8.79
CA GLN A 70 -4.48 -49.18 -7.56
C GLN A 70 -5.60 -49.29 -6.52
N PRO A 71 -5.27 -49.52 -5.24
CA PRO A 71 -6.27 -49.55 -4.17
C PRO A 71 -6.80 -48.14 -3.89
N GLU A 72 -8.12 -48.02 -3.73
CA GLU A 72 -8.78 -46.77 -3.34
C GLU A 72 -8.26 -46.28 -1.98
N VAL A 73 -7.78 -45.03 -1.96
CA VAL A 73 -7.49 -44.30 -0.73
C VAL A 73 -8.81 -43.69 -0.24
N PRO A 74 -9.23 -43.89 1.02
CA PRO A 74 -10.49 -43.35 1.51
C PRO A 74 -10.44 -41.82 1.49
N ALA A 75 -11.43 -41.20 0.85
CA ALA A 75 -11.68 -39.78 0.96
C ALA A 75 -11.96 -39.42 2.43
N THR A 76 -10.95 -38.89 3.12
CA THR A 76 -11.17 -38.22 4.39
C THR A 76 -11.93 -36.93 4.08
N ARG A 77 -13.22 -36.93 4.41
CA ARG A 77 -14.01 -35.70 4.52
C ARG A 77 -13.34 -34.80 5.55
N GLY A 78 -12.47 -33.90 5.08
CA GLY A 78 -12.05 -32.76 5.86
C GLY A 78 -13.32 -32.01 6.26
N ARG A 79 -13.62 -31.98 7.56
CA ARG A 79 -14.65 -31.10 8.10
C ARG A 79 -14.23 -29.68 7.74
N GLY A 80 -14.89 -29.09 6.77
CA GLY A 80 -14.81 -27.65 6.57
C GLY A 80 -15.17 -27.00 7.91
N ALA A 81 -14.26 -26.18 8.43
CA ALA A 81 -14.58 -25.31 9.54
C ALA A 81 -15.83 -24.51 9.14
N SER A 82 -16.95 -24.76 9.82
CA SER A 82 -18.21 -24.07 9.56
C SER A 82 -17.98 -22.56 9.72
N GLY A 83 -18.68 -21.75 8.91
CA GLY A 83 -18.59 -20.29 8.97
C GLY A 83 -18.89 -19.71 10.37
N GLU A 84 -19.55 -20.49 11.23
CA GLU A 84 -19.77 -20.18 12.64
C GLU A 84 -18.46 -20.17 13.44
N SER A 85 -17.56 -21.14 13.28
CA SER A 85 -16.30 -21.17 14.06
C SER A 85 -15.34 -20.03 13.66
N ALA A 86 -15.32 -19.63 12.39
CA ALA A 86 -14.53 -18.49 11.93
C ALA A 86 -15.08 -17.17 12.47
N ARG A 87 -16.41 -17.04 12.56
CA ARG A 87 -17.09 -15.89 13.17
C ARG A 87 -16.87 -15.82 14.68
N GLU A 88 -16.89 -16.95 15.37
CA GLU A 88 -16.64 -17.03 16.80
C GLU A 88 -15.18 -16.66 17.12
N LEU A 89 -14.20 -17.22 16.41
CA LEU A 89 -12.80 -16.81 16.52
C LEU A 89 -12.61 -15.31 16.24
N ARG A 90 -13.32 -14.76 15.24
CA ARG A 90 -13.30 -13.32 14.92
C ARG A 90 -13.74 -12.49 16.13
N LEU A 91 -14.89 -12.81 16.72
CA LEU A 91 -15.42 -12.09 17.89
C LEU A 91 -14.49 -12.22 19.10
N THR A 92 -13.97 -13.42 19.37
CA THR A 92 -13.09 -13.67 20.52
C THR A 92 -11.80 -12.87 20.43
N MET A 93 -11.14 -12.88 19.26
CA MET A 93 -9.92 -12.10 19.03
C MET A 93 -10.16 -10.61 19.23
N ALA A 94 -11.20 -10.07 18.60
CA ALA A 94 -11.49 -8.64 18.60
C ALA A 94 -11.89 -8.15 20.01
N ASN A 95 -12.72 -8.93 20.73
CA ASN A 95 -13.08 -8.64 22.12
C ASN A 95 -11.88 -8.69 23.05
N SER A 96 -10.92 -9.59 22.82
CA SER A 96 -9.72 -9.69 23.65
C SER A 96 -8.83 -8.45 23.58
N LEU A 97 -9.01 -7.59 22.57
CA LEU A 97 -8.25 -6.37 22.34
C LEU A 97 -8.95 -5.08 22.80
N VAL A 98 -10.25 -5.12 23.08
CA VAL A 98 -11.01 -3.95 23.56
C VAL A 98 -10.40 -3.42 24.85
N GLY A 99 -10.19 -2.09 24.92
CA GLY A 99 -9.55 -1.40 26.04
C GLY A 99 -8.04 -1.64 26.17
N LYS A 100 -7.42 -2.40 25.25
CA LYS A 100 -5.97 -2.65 25.29
C LYS A 100 -5.20 -1.69 24.40
N LYS A 101 -3.90 -1.59 24.72
CA LYS A 101 -2.90 -0.96 23.87
C LYS A 101 -2.58 -1.88 22.68
N ILE A 102 -2.65 -1.33 21.47
CA ILE A 102 -2.16 -1.97 20.24
C ILE A 102 -0.99 -1.14 19.73
N VAL A 103 0.16 -1.79 19.53
CA VAL A 103 1.32 -1.11 18.96
C VAL A 103 1.11 -0.94 17.46
N PHE A 104 1.04 0.31 16.98
CA PHE A 104 1.03 0.59 15.55
C PHE A 104 2.47 0.79 15.06
N VAL A 105 2.97 -0.16 14.26
CA VAL A 105 4.33 -0.10 13.75
C VAL A 105 4.39 0.84 12.56
N THR A 106 4.94 2.03 12.80
CA THR A 106 5.18 3.01 11.75
C THR A 106 6.38 3.88 12.08
N GLY A 107 7.19 4.17 11.06
CA GLY A 107 8.21 5.21 11.12
C GLY A 107 7.76 6.53 10.48
N ASN A 108 6.53 6.59 9.93
CA ASN A 108 6.03 7.71 9.16
C ASN A 108 4.95 8.46 9.93
N ALA A 109 5.30 9.65 10.43
CA ALA A 109 4.39 10.50 11.22
C ALA A 109 3.12 10.90 10.44
N LYS A 110 3.20 11.08 9.11
CA LYS A 110 2.03 11.41 8.28
C LYS A 110 1.05 10.24 8.19
N LYS A 111 1.55 8.99 8.12
CA LYS A 111 0.70 7.79 8.17
C LYS A 111 -0.06 7.70 9.50
N LEU A 112 0.66 7.93 10.60
CA LEU A 112 0.05 7.95 11.93
C LEU A 112 -1.06 8.99 12.03
N GLU A 113 -0.80 10.21 11.55
CA GLU A 113 -1.79 11.29 11.56
C GLU A 113 -3.05 10.92 10.77
N GLU A 114 -2.91 10.31 9.59
CA GLU A 114 -4.05 9.84 8.80
C GLU A 114 -4.82 8.71 9.51
N VAL A 115 -4.13 7.75 10.12
CA VAL A 115 -4.77 6.66 10.86
C VAL A 115 -5.60 7.18 12.04
N ILE A 116 -5.03 8.11 12.82
CA ILE A 116 -5.73 8.72 13.96
C ILE A 116 -6.94 9.53 13.48
N GLN A 117 -6.79 10.33 12.42
CA GLN A 117 -7.89 11.13 11.84
C GLN A 117 -9.04 10.26 11.33
N ILE A 118 -8.74 9.08 10.76
CA ILE A 118 -9.74 8.19 10.18
C ILE A 118 -10.45 7.36 11.25
N LEU A 119 -9.70 6.77 12.19
CA LEU A 119 -10.28 5.91 13.23
C LEU A 119 -11.09 6.71 14.26
N GLY A 120 -10.68 7.96 14.53
CA GLY A 120 -11.35 8.86 15.47
C GLY A 120 -11.49 8.28 16.87
N ASP A 121 -12.37 8.89 17.66
CA ASP A 121 -12.56 8.52 19.08
C ASP A 121 -13.39 7.24 19.29
N LYS A 122 -13.91 6.65 18.21
CA LYS A 122 -14.80 5.48 18.26
C LYS A 122 -14.05 4.14 18.24
N PHE A 123 -12.73 4.16 18.04
CA PHE A 123 -11.94 2.94 18.02
C PHE A 123 -11.74 2.42 19.46
N PRO A 124 -12.15 1.18 19.78
CA PRO A 124 -12.22 0.70 21.17
C PRO A 124 -10.86 0.30 21.76
N CYS A 125 -9.75 0.60 21.09
CA CYS A 125 -8.39 0.26 21.52
C CYS A 125 -7.50 1.50 21.50
N THR A 126 -6.43 1.51 22.28
CA THR A 126 -5.44 2.59 22.28
C THR A 126 -4.31 2.27 21.31
N LEU A 127 -4.26 2.96 20.17
CA LEU A 127 -3.11 2.85 19.26
C LEU A 127 -1.91 3.61 19.81
N VAL A 128 -0.76 2.94 19.90
CA VAL A 128 0.50 3.57 20.29
C VAL A 128 1.51 3.36 19.17
N ALA A 129 1.94 4.45 18.56
CA ALA A 129 2.96 4.42 17.53
C ALA A 129 4.30 3.97 18.13
N GLN A 130 4.93 2.97 17.50
CA GLN A 130 6.28 2.56 17.84
C GLN A 130 7.06 2.29 16.57
N LYS A 131 8.27 2.83 16.50
CA LYS A 131 9.21 2.48 15.43
C LYS A 131 9.88 1.15 15.79
N ILE A 132 9.65 0.14 14.97
CA ILE A 132 10.26 -1.20 15.09
C ILE A 132 10.97 -1.48 13.77
N ASP A 133 12.19 -2.01 13.87
CA ASP A 133 12.94 -2.41 12.68
C ASP A 133 12.43 -3.78 12.22
N LEU A 134 11.78 -3.79 11.06
CA LEU A 134 11.17 -4.97 10.47
C LEU A 134 11.76 -5.20 9.08
N PRO A 135 12.04 -6.45 8.69
CA PRO A 135 12.44 -6.76 7.33
C PRO A 135 11.36 -6.34 6.32
N GLU A 136 11.79 -5.84 5.16
CA GLU A 136 10.91 -5.65 4.00
C GLU A 136 10.96 -6.93 3.16
N TYR A 137 9.97 -7.80 3.35
CA TYR A 137 9.88 -9.09 2.66
C TYR A 137 9.53 -8.92 1.17
N GLN A 138 9.81 -9.97 0.39
CA GLN A 138 9.36 -10.10 -1.00
C GLN A 138 8.28 -11.16 -1.08
N GLY A 139 7.36 -11.03 -2.04
CA GLY A 139 6.24 -11.93 -2.22
C GLY A 139 4.97 -11.19 -2.60
N GLU A 140 3.84 -11.87 -2.46
CA GLU A 140 2.52 -11.26 -2.66
C GLU A 140 2.15 -10.32 -1.49
N PRO A 141 1.34 -9.27 -1.71
CA PRO A 141 1.01 -8.28 -0.69
C PRO A 141 0.51 -8.87 0.65
N ASP A 142 -0.31 -9.93 0.59
CA ASP A 142 -0.85 -10.59 1.77
C ASP A 142 0.23 -11.35 2.55
N GLU A 143 1.10 -12.08 1.85
CA GLU A 143 2.16 -12.87 2.44
C GLU A 143 3.17 -11.96 3.15
N ILE A 144 3.54 -10.86 2.50
CA ILE A 144 4.40 -9.82 3.08
C ILE A 144 3.77 -9.26 4.35
N SER A 145 2.50 -8.86 4.29
CA SER A 145 1.78 -8.27 5.43
C SER A 145 1.70 -9.24 6.62
N ILE A 146 1.45 -10.53 6.35
CA ILE A 146 1.41 -11.58 7.38
C ILE A 146 2.78 -11.80 8.01
N GLN A 147 3.84 -11.95 7.20
CA GLN A 147 5.19 -12.19 7.70
C GLN A 147 5.68 -11.00 8.53
N LYS A 148 5.46 -9.77 8.04
CA LYS A 148 5.78 -8.53 8.74
C LYS A 148 5.05 -8.41 10.07
N CYS A 149 3.75 -8.71 10.09
CA CYS A 149 2.95 -8.68 11.31
C CYS A 149 3.43 -9.72 12.34
N LYS A 150 3.75 -10.95 11.90
CA LYS A 150 4.29 -12.00 12.78
C LYS A 150 5.63 -11.60 13.40
N GLU A 151 6.55 -11.05 12.61
CA GLU A 151 7.83 -10.57 13.12
C GLU A 151 7.65 -9.40 14.08
N ALA A 152 6.73 -8.47 13.78
CA ALA A 152 6.37 -7.39 14.68
C ALA A 152 5.81 -7.91 16.01
N ALA A 153 4.91 -8.89 15.97
CA ALA A 153 4.32 -9.51 17.16
C ALA A 153 5.39 -10.21 18.02
N ARG A 154 6.36 -10.87 17.37
CA ARG A 154 7.51 -11.51 18.05
C ARG A 154 8.37 -10.49 18.79
N GLN A 155 8.62 -9.32 18.22
CA GLN A 155 9.42 -8.27 18.85
C GLN A 155 8.64 -7.51 19.94
N VAL A 156 7.35 -7.24 19.72
CA VAL A 156 6.48 -6.52 20.67
C VAL A 156 6.05 -7.41 21.84
N GLN A 157 5.92 -8.72 21.62
CA GLN A 157 5.34 -9.68 22.57
C GLN A 157 3.94 -9.27 23.04
N GLY A 158 3.10 -8.83 22.10
CA GLY A 158 1.75 -8.36 22.39
C GLY A 158 1.02 -7.84 21.15
N PRO A 159 -0.15 -7.20 21.33
CA PRO A 159 -0.97 -6.73 20.23
C PRO A 159 -0.25 -5.73 19.34
N VAL A 160 -0.27 -5.99 18.03
CA VAL A 160 0.44 -5.19 17.04
C VAL A 160 -0.39 -5.03 15.77
N LEU A 161 -0.30 -3.83 15.19
CA LEU A 161 -0.87 -3.46 13.92
C LEU A 161 0.26 -2.98 13.01
N VAL A 162 0.39 -3.58 11.84
CA VAL A 162 1.34 -3.13 10.80
C VAL A 162 0.55 -2.69 9.56
N GLU A 163 1.15 -1.82 8.75
CA GLU A 163 0.56 -1.30 7.50
C GLU A 163 1.55 -1.43 6.35
N ASP A 164 1.10 -2.03 5.26
CA ASP A 164 1.78 -2.04 3.98
C ASP A 164 0.94 -1.34 2.90
N THR A 165 1.63 -0.60 2.03
CA THR A 165 0.99 0.17 0.95
C THR A 165 1.62 -0.23 -0.38
N CYS A 166 0.79 -0.64 -1.33
CA CYS A 166 1.18 -0.99 -2.69
C CYS A 166 0.60 0.02 -3.68
N LEU A 167 1.33 0.27 -4.76
CA LEU A 167 0.80 0.92 -5.96
C LEU A 167 0.99 -0.04 -7.12
N CYS A 168 -0.12 -0.49 -7.70
CA CYS A 168 -0.17 -1.62 -8.61
C CYS A 168 -0.60 -1.17 -9.99
N PHE A 169 0.25 -1.32 -11.01
CA PHE A 169 -0.10 -0.99 -12.39
C PHE A 169 -0.68 -2.23 -13.05
N ASN A 170 -1.88 -2.12 -13.62
CA ASN A 170 -2.56 -3.27 -14.23
C ASN A 170 -1.78 -3.80 -15.44
N ALA A 171 -1.19 -2.89 -16.23
CA ALA A 171 -0.30 -3.21 -17.34
C ALA A 171 0.93 -4.07 -16.95
N PHE A 172 1.38 -4.01 -15.70
CA PHE A 172 2.52 -4.79 -15.19
C PHE A 172 2.08 -5.97 -14.33
N GLY A 173 0.83 -6.42 -14.44
CA GLY A 173 0.30 -7.50 -13.60
C GLY A 173 0.31 -7.15 -12.10
N GLY A 174 0.22 -5.87 -11.75
CA GLY A 174 0.20 -5.39 -10.36
C GLY A 174 1.54 -4.88 -9.81
N LEU A 175 2.64 -4.96 -10.57
CA LEU A 175 3.90 -4.30 -10.21
C LEU A 175 3.82 -2.78 -10.40
N PRO A 176 4.64 -1.96 -9.69
CA PRO A 176 5.65 -2.35 -8.71
C PRO A 176 5.07 -2.93 -7.40
N GLY A 177 3.79 -2.71 -7.12
CA GLY A 177 3.08 -3.32 -6.00
C GLY A 177 3.75 -3.05 -4.66
N PRO A 178 4.13 -4.09 -3.89
CA PRO A 178 4.79 -3.91 -2.59
C PRO A 178 6.19 -3.26 -2.71
N TYR A 179 6.78 -3.23 -3.90
CA TYR A 179 8.10 -2.66 -4.15
C TYR A 179 8.07 -1.16 -4.46
N ILE A 180 6.91 -0.52 -4.42
CA ILE A 180 6.72 0.89 -4.82
C ILE A 180 7.69 1.86 -4.14
N LYS A 181 8.09 1.61 -2.90
CA LYS A 181 9.08 2.43 -2.16
C LYS A 181 10.38 2.60 -2.95
N TRP A 182 10.93 1.51 -3.47
CA TRP A 182 12.20 1.50 -4.20
C TRP A 182 12.06 2.14 -5.58
N PHE A 183 10.95 1.84 -6.26
CA PHE A 183 10.65 2.45 -7.55
C PHE A 183 10.51 3.96 -7.43
N LEU A 184 9.72 4.44 -6.48
CA LEU A 184 9.56 5.86 -6.20
C LEU A 184 10.88 6.54 -5.83
N GLU A 185 11.71 5.90 -5.00
CA GLU A 185 12.99 6.46 -4.58
C GLU A 185 13.89 6.76 -5.79
N LYS A 186 13.98 5.82 -6.74
CA LYS A 186 14.87 5.94 -7.91
C LYS A 186 14.27 6.75 -9.06
N LEU A 187 12.99 6.57 -9.31
CA LEU A 187 12.34 7.10 -10.50
C LEU A 187 11.62 8.43 -10.26
N LYS A 188 11.26 8.72 -9.00
CA LYS A 188 10.34 9.81 -8.64
C LYS A 188 8.97 9.63 -9.31
N PRO A 189 7.95 10.44 -8.99
CA PRO A 189 6.65 10.33 -9.65
C PRO A 189 6.74 10.43 -11.18
N GLU A 190 7.66 11.25 -11.69
CA GLU A 190 7.88 11.43 -13.13
C GLU A 190 8.30 10.12 -13.80
N GLY A 191 9.26 9.41 -13.22
CA GLY A 191 9.72 8.13 -13.76
C GLY A 191 8.72 7.00 -13.56
N LEU A 192 7.86 7.03 -12.53
CA LEU A 192 6.75 6.09 -12.36
C LEU A 192 5.76 6.18 -13.53
N HIS A 193 5.41 7.39 -13.96
CA HIS A 193 4.60 7.60 -15.16
C HIS A 193 5.34 7.15 -16.44
N GLN A 194 6.63 7.50 -16.57
CA GLN A 194 7.43 7.12 -17.74
C GLN A 194 7.59 5.60 -17.90
N LEU A 195 7.60 4.81 -16.82
CA LEU A 195 7.63 3.35 -16.90
C LEU A 195 6.50 2.79 -17.76
N LEU A 196 5.33 3.44 -17.76
CA LEU A 196 4.18 3.00 -18.53
C LEU A 196 4.17 3.52 -19.96
N ALA A 197 5.20 4.26 -20.44
CA ALA A 197 5.19 4.89 -21.76
C ALA A 197 4.87 3.93 -22.91
N GLY A 198 5.35 2.68 -22.84
CA GLY A 198 5.11 1.64 -23.85
C GLY A 198 3.76 0.92 -23.77
N PHE A 199 2.92 1.24 -22.79
CA PHE A 199 1.66 0.55 -22.52
C PHE A 199 0.48 1.51 -22.73
N GLN A 200 -0.54 1.06 -23.47
CA GLN A 200 -1.77 1.86 -23.63
C GLN A 200 -2.57 1.93 -22.33
N ASP A 201 -2.60 0.82 -21.58
CA ASP A 201 -3.24 0.76 -20.28
C ASP A 201 -2.44 1.54 -19.24
N LYS A 202 -3.04 2.61 -18.72
CA LYS A 202 -2.53 3.42 -17.61
C LYS A 202 -3.24 3.15 -16.29
N SER A 203 -4.20 2.22 -16.29
CA SER A 203 -4.98 1.92 -15.10
C SER A 203 -4.11 1.27 -14.02
N ALA A 204 -4.41 1.66 -12.79
CA ALA A 204 -3.69 1.22 -11.61
C ALA A 204 -4.64 1.18 -10.42
N TYR A 205 -4.15 0.63 -9.32
CA TYR A 205 -4.82 0.75 -8.04
C TYR A 205 -3.82 0.94 -6.92
N ALA A 206 -4.21 1.77 -5.96
CA ALA A 206 -3.57 1.84 -4.67
C ALA A 206 -4.19 0.79 -3.74
N LEU A 207 -3.37 0.04 -3.02
CA LEU A 207 -3.79 -0.96 -2.05
C LEU A 207 -3.15 -0.66 -0.70
N CYS A 208 -3.97 -0.57 0.34
CA CYS A 208 -3.53 -0.56 1.73
C CYS A 208 -3.90 -1.89 2.36
N THR A 209 -2.97 -2.51 3.07
CA THR A 209 -3.23 -3.69 3.89
C THR A 209 -2.79 -3.40 5.31
N PHE A 210 -3.74 -3.42 6.26
CA PHE A 210 -3.44 -3.49 7.68
C PHE A 210 -3.41 -4.95 8.11
N ALA A 211 -2.42 -5.32 8.91
CA ALA A 211 -2.30 -6.65 9.47
C ALA A 211 -2.23 -6.59 11.00
N LEU A 212 -3.16 -7.27 11.67
CA LEU A 212 -3.36 -7.28 13.11
C LEU A 212 -3.02 -8.65 13.70
N SER A 213 -2.26 -8.64 14.79
CA SER A 213 -2.04 -9.78 15.66
C SER A 213 -2.31 -9.38 17.11
N THR A 214 -2.85 -10.31 17.91
CA THR A 214 -3.01 -10.16 19.36
C THR A 214 -1.71 -10.38 20.13
N GLY A 215 -0.66 -10.89 19.46
CA GLY A 215 0.57 -11.37 20.07
C GLY A 215 0.55 -12.86 20.43
N ASP A 216 -0.61 -13.54 20.38
CA ASP A 216 -0.68 -14.99 20.55
C ASP A 216 -0.19 -15.69 19.27
N PRO A 217 0.86 -16.54 19.34
CA PRO A 217 1.37 -17.26 18.18
C PRO A 217 0.40 -18.30 17.61
N ASN A 218 -0.62 -18.71 18.37
CA ASN A 218 -1.65 -19.65 17.94
C ASN A 218 -2.79 -18.98 17.19
N GLU A 219 -2.91 -17.65 17.28
CA GLU A 219 -3.94 -16.90 16.57
C GLU A 219 -3.44 -16.43 15.19
N PRO A 220 -4.27 -16.57 14.14
CA PRO A 220 -3.88 -16.14 12.81
C PRO A 220 -3.85 -14.61 12.72
N VAL A 221 -2.90 -14.08 11.95
CA VAL A 221 -2.91 -12.66 11.57
C VAL A 221 -4.19 -12.34 10.79
N ARG A 222 -4.84 -11.23 11.13
CA ARG A 222 -6.01 -10.71 10.43
C ARG A 222 -5.59 -9.60 9.47
N LEU A 223 -6.03 -9.68 8.23
CA LEU A 223 -5.78 -8.67 7.20
C LEU A 223 -7.04 -7.84 6.97
N PHE A 224 -6.85 -6.53 6.82
CA PHE A 224 -7.88 -5.56 6.46
C PHE A 224 -7.38 -4.79 5.25
N LYS A 225 -8.16 -4.75 4.18
CA LYS A 225 -7.69 -4.25 2.89
C LYS A 225 -8.57 -3.11 2.40
N GLY A 226 -7.93 -2.18 1.73
CA GLY A 226 -8.62 -1.11 1.05
C GLY A 226 -7.96 -0.85 -0.27
N ARG A 227 -8.76 -0.79 -1.32
CA ARG A 227 -8.28 -0.55 -2.69
C ARG A 227 -8.96 0.67 -3.26
N THR A 228 -8.21 1.51 -3.95
CA THR A 228 -8.76 2.60 -4.78
C THR A 228 -8.22 2.44 -6.19
N SER A 229 -9.13 2.27 -7.15
CA SER A 229 -8.79 2.23 -8.58
C SER A 229 -8.57 3.65 -9.12
N GLY A 230 -7.76 3.76 -10.16
CA GLY A 230 -7.38 5.00 -10.77
C GLY A 230 -6.46 4.79 -11.96
N GLN A 231 -5.74 5.84 -12.32
CA GLN A 231 -4.77 5.82 -13.41
C GLN A 231 -3.47 6.50 -13.03
N ILE A 232 -2.39 6.08 -13.67
CA ILE A 232 -1.10 6.74 -13.57
C ILE A 232 -1.00 7.85 -14.61
N VAL A 233 -0.75 9.06 -14.13
CA VAL A 233 -0.77 10.28 -14.93
C VAL A 233 0.54 11.05 -14.80
N VAL A 234 0.75 12.00 -15.71
CA VAL A 234 1.85 12.97 -15.57
C VAL A 234 1.73 13.66 -14.20
N PRO A 235 2.80 13.73 -13.39
CA PRO A 235 2.72 14.18 -12.01
C PRO A 235 2.20 15.61 -11.84
N ARG A 236 1.22 15.81 -10.96
CA ARG A 236 0.66 17.12 -10.60
C ARG A 236 0.58 17.28 -9.07
N GLY A 237 0.46 18.50 -8.58
CA GLY A 237 0.43 18.77 -7.13
C GLY A 237 1.80 18.70 -6.41
N SER A 238 1.75 18.67 -5.06
CA SER A 238 2.96 18.67 -4.21
C SER A 238 3.68 17.31 -4.21
N ARG A 239 5.02 17.32 -4.25
CA ARG A 239 5.87 16.13 -4.14
C ARG A 239 6.19 15.71 -2.70
N ASP A 240 5.58 16.35 -1.71
CA ASP A 240 5.87 16.10 -0.28
C ASP A 240 5.37 14.75 0.23
N PHE A 241 4.56 14.03 -0.57
CA PHE A 241 3.96 12.78 -0.16
C PHE A 241 3.98 11.72 -1.27
N GLY A 242 5.03 10.91 -1.25
CA GLY A 242 5.04 9.62 -1.93
C GLY A 242 4.84 9.71 -3.44
N TRP A 243 3.99 8.83 -3.94
CA TRP A 243 3.60 8.69 -5.35
C TRP A 243 2.26 9.36 -5.66
N ASP A 244 1.64 10.04 -4.70
CA ASP A 244 0.37 10.74 -4.86
C ASP A 244 0.32 11.66 -6.09
N PRO A 245 1.41 12.38 -6.47
CA PRO A 245 1.39 13.23 -7.64
C PRO A 245 1.08 12.53 -8.95
N CYS A 246 1.41 11.24 -9.08
CA CYS A 246 1.22 10.49 -10.32
C CYS A 246 0.00 9.57 -10.29
N PHE A 247 -0.84 9.62 -9.26
CA PHE A 247 -2.03 8.78 -9.15
C PHE A 247 -3.30 9.63 -9.14
N GLN A 248 -4.14 9.42 -10.15
CA GLN A 248 -5.46 10.03 -10.27
C GLN A 248 -6.53 8.96 -9.96
N PRO A 249 -7.29 9.07 -8.87
CA PRO A 249 -8.34 8.10 -8.55
C PRO A 249 -9.51 8.22 -9.51
N ASP A 250 -10.19 7.09 -9.77
CA ASP A 250 -11.38 7.08 -10.63
C ASP A 250 -12.48 7.99 -10.07
N GLY A 251 -13.14 8.73 -10.95
CA GLY A 251 -14.20 9.69 -10.59
C GLY A 251 -13.70 11.10 -10.25
N TYR A 252 -12.39 11.35 -10.34
CA TYR A 252 -11.77 12.65 -10.06
C TYR A 252 -10.82 13.06 -11.19
N GLU A 253 -10.69 14.37 -11.40
CA GLU A 253 -9.70 14.97 -12.33
C GLU A 253 -8.38 15.35 -11.62
N GLN A 254 -8.42 15.40 -10.29
CA GLN A 254 -7.26 15.72 -9.45
C GLN A 254 -6.44 14.47 -9.14
N THR A 255 -5.13 14.63 -9.07
CA THR A 255 -4.25 13.64 -8.45
C THR A 255 -4.43 13.65 -6.93
N TYR A 256 -4.05 12.58 -6.24
CA TYR A 256 -4.07 12.58 -4.76
C TYR A 256 -3.28 13.74 -4.14
N ALA A 257 -2.23 14.23 -4.79
CA ALA A 257 -1.43 15.35 -4.31
C ALA A 257 -2.10 16.72 -4.50
N GLU A 258 -3.11 16.81 -5.37
CA GLU A 258 -3.92 18.01 -5.60
C GLU A 258 -5.20 18.02 -4.76
N MET A 259 -5.59 16.88 -4.18
CA MET A 259 -6.79 16.76 -3.37
C MET A 259 -6.57 17.33 -1.96
N PRO A 260 -7.54 18.06 -1.40
CA PRO A 260 -7.57 18.36 0.02
C PRO A 260 -7.53 17.08 0.86
N LYS A 261 -6.77 17.09 1.97
CA LYS A 261 -6.59 15.90 2.82
C LYS A 261 -7.92 15.29 3.29
N ALA A 262 -8.89 16.13 3.67
CA ALA A 262 -10.21 15.68 4.10
C ALA A 262 -10.96 14.90 2.98
N GLU A 263 -10.86 15.36 1.74
CA GLU A 263 -11.49 14.72 0.59
C GLU A 263 -10.78 13.43 0.19
N LYS A 264 -9.44 13.45 0.12
CA LYS A 264 -8.64 12.23 -0.10
C LYS A 264 -8.99 11.15 0.94
N ASN A 265 -9.15 11.55 2.20
CA ASN A 265 -9.45 10.62 3.29
C ASN A 265 -10.82 9.94 3.17
N THR A 266 -11.76 10.39 2.34
CA THR A 266 -13.04 9.68 2.16
C THR A 266 -12.98 8.57 1.10
N ILE A 267 -12.04 8.67 0.15
CA ILE A 267 -11.91 7.73 -0.97
C ILE A 267 -10.65 6.87 -0.92
N SER A 268 -9.70 7.20 -0.04
CA SER A 268 -8.38 6.57 -0.05
C SER A 268 -8.43 5.08 0.28
N HIS A 269 -7.50 4.36 -0.32
CA HIS A 269 -7.21 2.95 -0.05
C HIS A 269 -6.94 2.73 1.46
N ARG A 270 -6.28 3.67 2.14
CA ARG A 270 -6.05 3.63 3.59
C ARG A 270 -7.36 3.75 4.38
N PHE A 271 -8.22 4.70 4.03
CA PHE A 271 -9.55 4.84 4.66
C PHE A 271 -10.39 3.58 4.52
N ARG A 272 -10.46 3.01 3.31
CA ARG A 272 -11.19 1.77 3.05
C ARG A 272 -10.68 0.60 3.91
N ALA A 273 -9.37 0.48 4.07
CA ALA A 273 -8.77 -0.56 4.91
C ALA A 273 -9.05 -0.33 6.41
N LEU A 274 -9.02 0.92 6.85
CA LEU A 274 -9.37 1.28 8.23
C LEU A 274 -10.86 1.13 8.52
N LEU A 275 -11.73 1.28 7.52
CA LEU A 275 -13.15 0.99 7.66
C LEU A 275 -13.37 -0.51 7.92
N GLU A 276 -12.70 -1.40 7.18
CA GLU A 276 -12.76 -2.85 7.48
C GLU A 276 -12.24 -3.18 8.88
N LEU A 277 -11.15 -2.52 9.31
CA LEU A 277 -10.64 -2.62 10.68
C LEU A 277 -11.67 -2.12 11.70
N GLN A 278 -12.32 -0.99 11.44
CA GLN A 278 -13.34 -0.42 12.32
C GLN A 278 -14.55 -1.34 12.42
N GLU A 279 -15.05 -1.89 11.31
CA GLU A 279 -16.17 -2.84 11.30
C GLU A 279 -15.85 -4.13 12.07
N TYR A 280 -14.60 -4.58 12.00
CA TYR A 280 -14.11 -5.70 12.80
C TYR A 280 -14.23 -5.47 14.32
N PHE A 281 -14.06 -4.23 14.77
CA PHE A 281 -14.25 -3.86 16.18
C PHE A 281 -15.66 -3.35 16.51
N GLY A 282 -16.36 -2.72 15.58
CA GLY A 282 -17.71 -2.15 15.77
C GLY A 282 -18.83 -3.19 15.77
N SER A 283 -18.56 -4.38 15.24
CA SER A 283 -19.43 -5.56 15.41
C SER A 283 -19.42 -6.13 16.84
N LEU A 284 -18.70 -5.50 17.77
CA LEU A 284 -18.53 -5.94 19.16
C LEU A 284 -19.26 -5.08 20.20
N THR A 285 -19.84 -3.94 19.85
CA THR A 285 -20.74 -3.26 20.78
C THR A 285 -21.97 -4.14 20.98
N PRO A 286 -22.19 -4.75 22.16
CA PRO A 286 -23.40 -5.50 22.40
C PRO A 286 -24.61 -4.56 22.23
N PRO A 287 -25.76 -5.06 21.74
CA PRO A 287 -27.00 -4.31 21.74
C PRO A 287 -27.36 -4.00 23.20
N GLY A 288 -27.01 -2.81 23.68
CA GLY A 288 -27.16 -2.42 25.08
C GLY A 288 -26.37 -1.18 25.53
N ALA A 289 -25.40 -0.70 24.73
CA ALA A 289 -24.60 0.48 25.07
C ALA A 289 -24.87 1.72 24.19
N GLU A 290 -26.07 1.85 23.59
CA GLU A 290 -26.50 3.08 22.93
C GLU A 290 -27.81 3.59 23.54
N GLY A 291 -27.69 4.29 24.66
CA GLY A 291 -28.66 5.31 25.06
C GLY A 291 -28.14 6.67 24.63
N ALA A 292 -28.49 7.14 23.42
CA ALA A 292 -28.74 8.53 23.06
C ALA A 292 -28.64 8.75 21.52
N HIS A 293 -29.81 8.92 20.91
CA HIS A 293 -30.06 9.66 19.67
C HIS A 293 -29.21 9.35 18.42
N VAL A 294 -29.62 8.32 17.67
CA VAL A 294 -29.40 8.31 16.22
C VAL A 294 -30.52 9.09 15.54
N ILE A 295 -30.17 10.26 14.98
CA ILE A 295 -31.02 10.96 14.01
C ILE A 295 -31.00 10.14 12.73
N SER A 296 -32.19 9.67 12.35
CA SER A 296 -32.44 8.93 11.10
C SER A 296 -32.11 9.79 9.87
N PRO A 297 -31.50 9.24 8.80
CA PRO A 297 -31.30 9.98 7.56
C PRO A 297 -32.65 10.30 6.90
N LEU A 298 -32.88 11.59 6.68
CA LEU A 298 -34.05 12.17 6.02
C LEU A 298 -34.33 11.47 4.68
N ARG A 299 -35.57 11.01 4.52
CA ARG A 299 -36.13 10.61 3.21
C ARG A 299 -36.31 11.84 2.30
N PRO A 300 -36.31 11.65 0.97
CA PRO A 300 -36.42 12.74 0.00
C PRO A 300 -37.79 13.42 0.06
N TRP A 301 -37.78 14.75 -0.09
CA TRP A 301 -38.96 15.59 -0.19
C TRP A 301 -39.55 15.49 -1.60
N SER A 302 -40.71 14.85 -1.76
CA SER A 302 -41.52 15.01 -2.97
C SER A 302 -43.00 14.72 -2.67
N ALA A 303 -43.81 15.75 -2.95
CA ALA A 303 -45.27 15.82 -2.94
C ALA A 303 -45.91 15.66 -1.54
N VAL A 304 -46.79 16.56 -1.09
CA VAL A 304 -48.19 16.62 -1.53
C VAL A 304 -48.89 17.85 -0.89
N HIS A 305 -49.68 18.56 -1.71
CA HIS A 305 -50.83 19.45 -1.41
C HIS A 305 -50.62 20.95 -1.13
N SER A 306 -50.76 21.72 -2.21
CA SER A 306 -51.42 23.01 -2.26
C SER A 306 -52.92 22.88 -1.93
N LEU A 307 -53.37 23.53 -0.86
CA LEU A 307 -54.78 23.84 -0.61
C LEU A 307 -54.94 25.36 -0.62
N SER A 308 -55.84 25.85 -1.49
CA SER A 308 -56.27 27.23 -1.59
C SER A 308 -56.91 27.74 -0.29
N PRO A 309 -56.76 29.03 0.06
CA PRO A 309 -57.62 29.70 1.02
C PRO A 309 -58.85 30.30 0.31
N ASN A 310 -60.04 30.07 0.86
CA ASN A 310 -61.21 30.89 0.58
C ASN A 310 -61.33 32.01 1.65
N PRO A 311 -61.87 33.18 1.29
CA PRO A 311 -61.75 34.39 2.08
C PRO A 311 -62.91 34.55 3.08
N VAL A 312 -62.65 35.23 4.20
CA VAL A 312 -63.69 35.85 5.04
C VAL A 312 -63.21 37.24 5.47
N GLN A 313 -63.97 38.22 4.98
CA GLN A 313 -64.13 39.64 5.39
C GLN A 313 -62.94 40.59 5.25
#